data_AF-A0A9R0ETN0-F1
#
_entry.id   AF-A0A9R0ETN0-F1
#
_cell.length_a   1.000
_cell.length_b   1.000
_cell.length_c   1.000
_cell.angle_alpha   90.00
_cell.angle_beta   90.00
_cell.angle_gamma   90.00
#
_symmetry.space_group_name_H-M   'P 1'
#
loop_
_entity.id
_entity.type
_entity.pdbx_description
1 polymer ?
#
loop_
_entity_poly.entity_id
_entity_poly.type
_entity_poly.pdbx_seq_one_letter_code
_entity_poly.pdbx_strand_id
1 'polypeptide(L)'
;MRTISLVTMWNSLFLLFTFGVFSLNAEALTMDDLKQKYVDNILECSKQYPVDRADAEQLQNRIMPDKESVRCLFACVYKLAGMMNDQGELSVEGVNAISRKYLAEDPEKLKKSEQFTEACRSVNDAPVNDGTRGCDRAALIFQCTIDKSPDTRRRSSAVELNGLTEEELKMEFTKLVMKCNKDGQMDMTELVQLQNYVVPTKQSAKCVLACAYKAAEVMNAKGEYDIDHAYKVAEMMKNGDEKRLVNAKKMADLCVKVNENSVSDGEKGCDRAAMIFKCTVENAPKFGFKL
;
A
#
# COMPACT_ATOMS: atom_id res chain seq x y z
N MET A 1 -10.86 -16.85 66.72
CA MET A 1 -11.47 -15.69 66.05
C MET A 1 -10.44 -14.58 65.98
N ARG A 2 -9.79 -14.39 64.82
CA ARG A 2 -8.99 -13.19 64.54
C ARG A 2 -9.84 -12.30 63.64
N THR A 3 -10.14 -11.11 64.14
CA THR A 3 -10.86 -10.04 63.45
C THR A 3 -10.11 -9.68 62.17
N ILE A 4 -10.72 -10.01 61.03
CA ILE A 4 -10.25 -9.55 59.72
C ILE A 4 -10.51 -8.05 59.69
N SER A 5 -9.43 -7.27 59.64
CA SER A 5 -9.47 -5.82 59.67
C SER A 5 -10.20 -5.29 58.44
N LEU A 6 -11.11 -4.30 58.59
CA LEU A 6 -11.86 -3.69 57.48
C LEU A 6 -10.97 -3.23 56.30
N VAL A 7 -9.68 -2.99 56.57
CA VAL A 7 -8.65 -2.61 55.60
C VAL A 7 -8.38 -3.72 54.54
N THR A 8 -8.49 -5.00 54.88
CA THR A 8 -8.26 -6.09 53.91
C THR A 8 -9.47 -6.33 53.00
N MET A 9 -10.69 -5.99 53.44
CA MET A 9 -11.88 -6.03 52.58
C MET A 9 -11.87 -4.93 51.52
N TRP A 10 -11.33 -3.74 51.84
CA TRP A 10 -11.27 -2.62 50.89
C TRP A 10 -10.20 -2.83 49.82
N ASN A 11 -9.08 -3.46 50.18
CA ASN A 11 -7.99 -3.75 49.25
C ASN A 11 -8.36 -4.81 48.20
N SER A 12 -9.18 -5.80 48.58
CA SER A 12 -9.66 -6.85 47.66
C SER A 12 -10.73 -6.35 46.68
N LEU A 13 -11.54 -5.35 47.05
CA LEU A 13 -12.54 -4.77 46.15
C LEU A 13 -11.92 -3.78 45.14
N PHE A 14 -10.83 -3.09 45.52
CA PHE A 14 -10.09 -2.19 44.63
C PHE A 14 -9.30 -2.94 43.54
N LEU A 15 -8.83 -4.16 43.84
CA LEU A 15 -8.17 -5.04 42.87
C LEU A 15 -9.15 -5.61 41.83
N LEU A 16 -10.42 -5.84 42.18
CA LEU A 16 -11.42 -6.34 41.22
C LEU A 16 -11.93 -5.26 40.27
N PHE A 17 -11.96 -3.98 40.68
CA PHE A 17 -12.38 -2.87 39.81
C PHE A 17 -11.26 -2.40 38.87
N THR A 18 -10.00 -2.59 39.24
CA THR A 18 -8.85 -2.25 38.38
C THR A 18 -8.65 -3.26 37.24
N PHE A 19 -8.95 -4.54 37.44
CA PHE A 19 -8.92 -5.54 36.36
C PHE A 19 -10.11 -5.44 35.38
N GLY A 20 -11.22 -4.80 35.75
CA GLY A 20 -12.39 -4.63 34.88
C GLY A 20 -12.22 -3.62 33.74
N VAL A 21 -11.19 -2.76 33.79
CA VAL A 21 -10.92 -1.75 32.75
C VAL A 21 -9.85 -2.20 31.76
N PHE A 22 -9.12 -3.30 32.04
CA PHE A 22 -8.04 -3.82 31.19
C PHE A 22 -8.49 -4.66 29.99
N SER A 23 -9.79 -4.79 29.73
CA SER A 23 -10.31 -5.60 28.61
C SER A 23 -11.07 -4.79 27.55
N LEU A 24 -10.93 -3.46 27.52
CA LEU A 24 -11.16 -2.75 26.26
C LEU A 24 -9.99 -3.13 25.35
N ASN A 25 -10.21 -4.18 24.55
CA ASN A 25 -9.44 -4.47 23.36
C ASN A 25 -9.49 -3.20 22.49
N ALA A 26 -8.56 -2.28 22.71
CA ALA A 26 -8.22 -1.31 21.71
C ALA A 26 -7.63 -2.13 20.57
N GLU A 27 -8.43 -2.40 19.54
CA GLU A 27 -7.93 -2.98 18.30
C GLU A 27 -6.73 -2.13 17.86
N ALA A 28 -5.55 -2.75 17.80
CA ALA A 28 -4.35 -2.08 17.33
C ALA A 28 -4.59 -1.71 15.87
N LEU A 29 -4.58 -0.41 15.59
CA LEU A 29 -4.78 0.11 14.24
C LEU A 29 -3.62 -0.31 13.35
N THR A 30 -3.93 -0.85 12.18
CA THR A 30 -2.97 -1.42 11.24
C THR A 30 -2.63 -0.43 10.12
N MET A 31 -1.53 -0.69 9.42
CA MET A 31 -1.20 0.04 8.19
C MET A 31 -2.27 -0.12 7.11
N ASP A 32 -3.03 -1.22 7.12
CA ASP A 32 -4.11 -1.44 6.16
C ASP A 32 -5.34 -0.58 6.47
N ASP A 33 -5.62 -0.33 7.76
CA ASP A 33 -6.65 0.65 8.17
C ASP A 33 -6.29 2.06 7.68
N LEU A 34 -5.00 2.41 7.73
CA LEU A 34 -4.52 3.68 7.18
C LEU A 34 -4.72 3.74 5.68
N LYS A 35 -4.32 2.70 4.93
CA LYS A 35 -4.52 2.63 3.47
C LYS A 35 -5.99 2.75 3.10
N GLN A 36 -6.86 2.01 3.78
CA GLN A 36 -8.30 2.05 3.52
C GLN A 36 -8.87 3.44 3.79
N LYS A 37 -8.47 4.10 4.88
CA LYS A 37 -8.85 5.48 5.16
C LYS A 37 -8.45 6.45 4.03
N TYR A 38 -7.26 6.30 3.45
CA TYR A 38 -6.86 7.10 2.29
C TYR A 38 -7.69 6.80 1.06
N VAL A 39 -8.01 5.53 0.80
CA VAL A 39 -8.91 5.15 -0.31
C VAL A 39 -10.27 5.83 -0.15
N ASP A 40 -10.87 5.76 1.03
CA ASP A 40 -12.18 6.35 1.31
C ASP A 40 -12.13 7.88 1.10
N ASN A 41 -11.08 8.53 1.59
CA ASN A 41 -10.85 9.96 1.36
C ASN A 41 -10.67 10.31 -0.12
N ILE A 42 -9.92 9.50 -0.89
CA ILE A 42 -9.75 9.69 -2.34
C ILE A 42 -11.09 9.58 -3.05
N LEU A 43 -11.89 8.56 -2.73
CA LEU A 43 -13.21 8.36 -3.33
C LEU A 43 -14.13 9.55 -3.02
N GLU A 44 -14.15 10.03 -1.78
CA GLU A 44 -14.94 11.20 -1.39
C GLU A 44 -14.50 12.46 -2.15
N CYS A 45 -13.21 12.77 -2.14
CA CYS A 45 -12.66 13.96 -2.81
C CYS A 45 -12.82 13.90 -4.34
N SER A 46 -12.79 12.70 -4.94
CA SER A 46 -12.90 12.51 -6.39
C SER A 46 -14.26 12.93 -6.94
N LYS A 47 -15.31 12.97 -6.10
CA LYS A 47 -16.63 13.49 -6.48
C LYS A 47 -16.59 14.96 -6.90
N GLN A 48 -15.71 15.75 -6.28
CA GLN A 48 -15.52 17.17 -6.58
C GLN A 48 -14.33 17.40 -7.52
N TYR A 49 -13.31 16.56 -7.40
CA TYR A 49 -12.03 16.71 -8.09
C TYR A 49 -11.71 15.46 -8.91
N PRO A 50 -12.35 15.28 -10.07
CA PRO A 50 -12.16 14.08 -10.88
C PRO A 50 -10.72 14.00 -11.41
N VAL A 51 -10.21 12.77 -11.43
CA VAL A 51 -8.90 12.39 -11.97
C VAL A 51 -9.15 11.51 -13.17
N ASP A 52 -8.52 11.82 -14.29
CA ASP A 52 -8.59 10.97 -15.48
C ASP A 52 -7.38 10.02 -15.55
N ARG A 53 -7.37 9.19 -16.59
CA ARG A 53 -6.31 8.20 -16.77
C ARG A 53 -4.94 8.85 -17.01
N ALA A 54 -4.88 9.95 -17.75
CA ALA A 54 -3.61 10.62 -18.03
C ALA A 54 -3.04 11.26 -16.77
N ASP A 55 -3.89 11.78 -15.89
CA ASP A 55 -3.52 12.23 -14.56
C ASP A 55 -2.93 11.07 -13.73
N ALA A 56 -3.60 9.91 -13.72
CA ALA A 56 -3.14 8.72 -12.99
C ALA A 56 -1.78 8.19 -13.50
N GLU A 57 -1.56 8.20 -14.82
CA GLU A 57 -0.28 7.81 -15.43
C GLU A 57 0.87 8.75 -15.03
N GLN A 58 0.62 10.06 -14.94
CA GLN A 58 1.61 11.02 -14.45
C GLN A 58 1.94 10.79 -12.97
N LEU A 59 0.91 10.63 -12.12
CA LEU A 59 1.08 10.38 -10.68
C LEU A 59 1.88 9.09 -10.42
N GLN A 60 1.66 8.04 -11.20
CA GLN A 60 2.46 6.79 -11.14
C GLN A 60 3.93 7.01 -11.49
N ASN A 61 4.20 7.94 -12.39
CA ASN A 61 5.55 8.36 -12.76
C ASN A 61 6.15 9.39 -11.81
N ARG A 62 5.51 9.61 -10.65
CA ARG A 62 5.93 10.58 -9.62
C ARG A 62 5.91 12.02 -10.13
N ILE A 63 5.01 12.31 -11.07
CA ILE A 63 4.81 13.64 -11.66
C ILE A 63 3.45 14.13 -11.19
N MET A 64 3.42 15.31 -10.54
CA MET A 64 2.15 15.97 -10.24
C MET A 64 1.61 16.58 -11.55
N PRO A 65 0.39 16.20 -12.01
CA PRO A 65 -0.22 16.82 -13.17
C PRO A 65 -0.39 18.33 -12.99
N ASP A 66 -0.11 19.11 -14.03
CA ASP A 66 -0.42 20.54 -14.03
C ASP A 66 -1.93 20.78 -14.28
N LYS A 67 -2.74 20.31 -13.33
CA LYS A 67 -4.19 20.39 -13.37
C LYS A 67 -4.69 20.75 -11.98
N GLU A 68 -5.44 21.85 -11.88
CA GLU A 68 -5.95 22.34 -10.60
C GLU A 68 -6.82 21.31 -9.89
N SER A 69 -7.65 20.55 -10.63
CA SER A 69 -8.48 19.51 -10.02
C SER A 69 -7.64 18.44 -9.32
N VAL A 70 -6.51 18.01 -9.89
CA VAL A 70 -5.63 17.01 -9.26
C VAL A 70 -4.95 17.60 -8.03
N ARG A 71 -4.43 18.83 -8.11
CA ARG A 71 -3.87 19.55 -6.96
C ARG A 71 -4.87 19.66 -5.81
N CYS A 72 -6.12 20.00 -6.13
CA CYS A 72 -7.18 20.14 -5.13
C CYS A 72 -7.71 18.80 -4.59
N LEU A 73 -7.67 17.72 -5.37
CA LEU A 73 -7.92 16.37 -4.85
C LEU A 73 -6.95 16.05 -3.71
N PHE A 74 -5.65 16.27 -3.93
CA PHE A 74 -4.64 16.02 -2.90
C PHE A 74 -4.86 16.90 -1.66
N ALA A 75 -5.16 18.19 -1.84
CA ALA A 75 -5.50 19.07 -0.73
C ALA A 75 -6.71 18.59 0.07
N CYS A 76 -7.78 18.16 -0.61
CA CYS A 76 -8.96 17.59 0.01
C CYS A 76 -8.61 16.33 0.84
N VAL A 77 -7.85 15.39 0.26
CA VAL A 77 -7.44 14.16 0.93
C VAL A 77 -6.55 14.47 2.14
N TYR A 78 -5.60 15.40 2.02
CA TYR A 78 -4.72 15.82 3.11
C TYR A 78 -5.49 16.49 4.26
N LYS A 79 -6.50 17.33 3.95
CA LYS A 79 -7.38 17.93 4.96
C LYS A 79 -8.21 16.86 5.68
N LEU A 80 -8.86 15.94 4.95
CA LEU A 80 -9.61 14.84 5.56
C LEU A 80 -8.74 13.89 6.39
N ALA A 81 -7.47 13.70 5.99
CA ALA A 81 -6.52 12.91 6.74
C ALA A 81 -6.01 13.63 8.00
N GLY A 82 -6.13 14.96 8.08
CA GLY A 82 -5.56 15.79 9.14
C GLY A 82 -4.10 16.20 8.88
N MET A 83 -3.57 15.95 7.68
CA MET A 83 -2.20 16.32 7.27
C MET A 83 -2.08 17.78 6.82
N MET A 84 -3.21 18.44 6.53
CA MET A 84 -3.27 19.83 6.12
C MET A 84 -4.30 20.57 6.97
N ASN A 85 -3.95 21.76 7.46
CA ASN A 85 -4.87 22.57 8.27
C ASN A 85 -5.86 23.38 7.40
N ASP A 86 -6.77 24.10 8.04
CA ASP A 86 -7.79 24.92 7.36
C ASP A 86 -7.18 26.09 6.56
N GLN A 87 -5.95 26.49 6.88
CA GLN A 87 -5.17 27.49 6.15
C GLN A 87 -4.50 26.92 4.89
N GLY A 88 -4.68 25.62 4.61
CA GLY A 88 -4.07 24.96 3.46
C GLY A 88 -2.57 24.72 3.63
N GLU A 89 -2.09 24.68 4.88
CA GLU A 89 -0.69 24.46 5.25
C GLU A 89 -0.47 23.01 5.67
N LEU A 90 0.73 22.48 5.41
CA LEU A 90 1.19 21.20 5.96
C LEU A 90 1.13 21.25 7.48
N SER A 91 0.33 20.36 8.07
CA SER A 91 0.24 20.15 9.51
C SER A 91 1.30 19.15 9.94
N VAL A 92 2.49 19.63 10.32
CA VAL A 92 3.57 18.76 10.86
C VAL A 92 3.07 17.92 12.03
N GLU A 93 2.31 18.53 12.93
CA GLU A 93 1.73 17.83 14.07
C GLU A 93 0.67 16.81 13.64
N GLY A 94 -0.17 17.14 12.66
CA GLY A 94 -1.17 16.23 12.12
C GLY A 94 -0.55 15.01 11.46
N VAL A 95 0.49 15.20 10.63
CA VAL A 95 1.24 14.08 10.03
C VAL A 95 1.91 13.24 11.11
N ASN A 96 2.60 13.86 12.08
CA ASN A 96 3.28 13.13 13.14
C ASN A 96 2.29 12.40 14.07
N ALA A 97 1.08 12.92 14.28
CA ALA A 97 0.02 12.24 15.02
C ALA A 97 -0.43 10.96 14.30
N ILE A 98 -0.56 10.99 12.96
CA ILE A 98 -0.81 9.79 12.15
C ILE A 98 0.38 8.82 12.28
N SER A 99 1.62 9.30 12.13
CA SER A 99 2.81 8.45 12.23
C SER A 99 2.89 7.75 13.59
N ARG A 100 2.68 8.49 14.69
CA ARG A 100 2.64 7.91 16.05
C ARG A 100 1.51 6.90 16.21
N LYS A 101 0.36 7.14 15.57
CA LYS A 101 -0.79 6.23 15.64
C LYS A 101 -0.54 4.89 14.94
N TYR A 102 0.17 4.89 13.80
CA TYR A 102 0.32 3.69 12.95
C TYR A 102 1.73 3.07 12.97
N LEU A 103 2.74 3.78 13.46
CA LEU A 103 4.14 3.33 13.51
C LEU A 103 4.68 3.22 14.95
N ALA A 104 3.83 3.28 15.98
CA ALA A 104 4.26 3.18 17.38
C ALA A 104 5.12 1.94 17.67
N GLU A 105 4.82 0.83 17.01
CA GLU A 105 5.51 -0.46 17.18
C GLU A 105 6.83 -0.55 16.39
N ASP A 106 7.14 0.44 15.54
CA ASP A 106 8.36 0.53 14.75
C ASP A 106 9.06 1.89 14.99
N PRO A 107 9.78 2.03 16.13
CA PRO A 107 10.41 3.31 16.51
C PRO A 107 11.39 3.86 15.47
N GLU A 108 12.02 2.98 14.68
CA GLU A 108 12.93 3.40 13.62
C GLU A 108 12.16 4.03 12.45
N LYS A 109 11.07 3.40 11.99
CA LYS A 109 10.20 3.98 10.96
C LYS A 109 9.47 5.23 11.44
N LEU A 110 9.02 5.25 12.69
CA LEU A 110 8.41 6.45 13.29
C LEU A 110 9.38 7.62 13.22
N LYS A 111 10.62 7.43 13.71
CA LYS A 111 11.66 8.47 13.65
C LYS A 111 11.94 8.93 12.22
N LYS A 112 12.05 8.00 11.26
CA LYS A 112 12.24 8.35 9.84
C LYS A 112 11.05 9.14 9.28
N SER A 113 9.83 8.77 9.64
CA SER A 113 8.62 9.46 9.23
C SER A 113 8.58 10.89 9.78
N GLU A 114 8.91 11.10 11.04
CA GLU A 114 8.95 12.44 11.65
C GLU A 114 10.04 13.32 11.01
N GLN A 115 11.22 12.75 10.76
CA GLN A 115 12.30 13.43 10.03
C GLN A 115 11.90 13.83 8.60
N PHE A 116 11.14 12.98 7.93
CA PHE A 116 10.62 13.24 6.59
C PHE A 116 9.61 14.39 6.59
N THR A 117 8.67 14.39 7.53
CA THR A 117 7.72 15.49 7.73
C THR A 117 8.46 16.80 7.99
N GLU A 118 9.48 16.77 8.86
CA GLU A 118 10.28 17.95 9.19
C GLU A 118 11.02 18.50 7.96
N ALA A 119 11.59 17.62 7.15
CA ALA A 119 12.30 18.00 5.92
C ALA A 119 11.38 18.64 4.86
N CYS A 120 10.07 18.47 4.98
CA CYS A 120 9.07 19.08 4.10
C CYS A 120 8.34 20.27 4.74
N ARG A 121 8.65 20.66 5.99
CA ARG A 121 8.01 21.80 6.66
C ARG A 121 8.06 23.10 5.84
N SER A 122 9.16 23.33 5.13
CA SER A 122 9.39 24.56 4.36
C SER A 122 8.44 24.75 3.16
N VAL A 123 7.63 23.77 2.79
CA VAL A 123 6.56 23.95 1.79
C VAL A 123 5.52 24.98 2.23
N ASN A 124 5.40 25.25 3.53
CA ASN A 124 4.51 26.29 4.06
C ASN A 124 5.01 27.70 3.74
N ASP A 125 6.33 27.88 3.57
CA ASP A 125 6.94 29.18 3.26
C ASP A 125 6.85 29.53 1.76
N ALA A 126 6.49 28.55 0.92
CA ALA A 126 6.37 28.75 -0.51
C ALA A 126 5.13 29.59 -0.87
N PRO A 127 5.24 30.50 -1.85
CA PRO A 127 4.10 31.27 -2.33
C PRO A 127 3.09 30.35 -3.02
N VAL A 128 1.80 30.62 -2.80
CA VAL A 128 0.68 29.93 -3.44
C VAL A 128 -0.29 30.94 -4.02
N ASN A 129 -1.04 30.54 -5.05
CA ASN A 129 -2.00 31.42 -5.74
C ASN A 129 -3.46 31.14 -5.36
N ASP A 130 -3.72 30.10 -4.58
CA ASP A 130 -5.05 29.60 -4.25
C ASP A 130 -5.48 29.88 -2.79
N GLY A 131 -4.72 30.73 -2.09
CA GLY A 131 -5.01 31.15 -0.72
C GLY A 131 -5.05 29.98 0.26
N THR A 132 -6.15 29.84 0.99
CA THR A 132 -6.32 28.79 2.01
C THR A 132 -6.86 27.46 1.45
N ARG A 133 -7.10 27.39 0.13
CA ARG A 133 -7.58 26.15 -0.52
C ARG A 133 -6.53 25.05 -0.40
N GLY A 134 -5.25 25.40 -0.51
CA GLY A 134 -4.12 24.50 -0.26
C GLY A 134 -3.83 23.51 -1.39
N CYS A 135 -4.47 23.65 -2.55
CA CYS A 135 -4.21 22.88 -3.77
C CYS A 135 -2.76 23.06 -4.24
N ASP A 136 -2.29 24.31 -4.36
CA ASP A 136 -0.90 24.57 -4.77
C ASP A 136 0.09 23.99 -3.75
N ARG A 137 -0.22 24.11 -2.46
CA ARG A 137 0.65 23.55 -1.42
C ARG A 137 0.60 22.03 -1.36
N ALA A 138 -0.54 21.41 -1.67
CA ALA A 138 -0.63 19.96 -1.80
C ALA A 138 0.30 19.43 -2.90
N ALA A 139 0.43 20.16 -4.01
CA ALA A 139 1.41 19.85 -5.06
C ALA A 139 2.86 19.92 -4.54
N LEU A 140 3.17 20.95 -3.75
CA LEU A 140 4.49 21.12 -3.14
C LEU A 140 4.80 20.02 -2.11
N ILE A 141 3.82 19.61 -1.29
CA ILE A 141 3.95 18.49 -0.35
C ILE A 141 4.24 17.19 -1.11
N PHE A 142 3.51 16.94 -2.21
CA PHE A 142 3.76 15.79 -3.07
C PHE A 142 5.18 15.82 -3.65
N GLN A 143 5.60 16.95 -4.22
CA GLN A 143 6.94 17.07 -4.80
C GLN A 143 8.03 16.87 -3.75
N CYS A 144 7.88 17.47 -2.57
CA CYS A 144 8.80 17.24 -1.46
C CYS A 144 8.86 15.76 -1.08
N THR A 145 7.71 15.06 -1.09
CA THR A 145 7.66 13.64 -0.79
C THR A 145 8.51 12.83 -1.78
N ILE A 146 8.45 13.18 -3.07
CA ILE A 146 9.28 12.56 -4.11
C ILE A 146 10.76 12.89 -3.91
N ASP A 147 11.10 14.16 -3.69
CA ASP A 147 12.48 14.64 -3.55
C ASP A 147 13.19 14.04 -2.32
N LYS A 148 12.44 13.84 -1.23
CA LYS A 148 12.97 13.27 0.02
C LYS A 148 12.87 11.74 0.07
N SER A 149 12.15 11.10 -0.86
CA SER A 149 12.05 9.64 -0.92
C SER A 149 13.43 9.03 -1.18
N PRO A 150 13.88 8.00 -0.43
CA PRO A 150 15.17 7.36 -0.65
C PRO A 150 15.30 6.73 -2.05
N ASP A 151 14.19 6.52 -2.76
CA ASP A 151 14.12 5.89 -4.07
C ASP A 151 14.62 6.79 -5.23
N THR A 152 14.56 8.13 -5.11
CA THR A 152 15.13 9.02 -6.13
C THR A 152 16.66 8.96 -6.21
N ARG A 153 17.32 8.40 -5.18
CA ARG A 153 18.77 8.11 -5.19
C ARG A 153 19.13 6.70 -5.68
N ARG A 154 18.16 5.78 -5.84
CA ARG A 154 18.45 4.35 -6.10
C ARG A 154 18.29 3.87 -7.55
N ARG A 155 17.89 4.74 -8.48
CA ARG A 155 17.59 4.31 -9.85
C ARG A 155 18.79 3.87 -10.70
N SER A 156 20.03 3.98 -10.21
CA SER A 156 21.21 3.72 -11.04
C SER A 156 22.22 2.70 -10.52
N SER A 157 22.13 2.13 -9.30
CA SER A 157 23.22 1.19 -8.86
C SER A 157 22.92 0.19 -7.73
N ALA A 158 21.79 0.23 -7.02
CA ALA A 158 21.62 -0.55 -5.78
C ALA A 158 20.75 -1.82 -5.90
N VAL A 159 20.00 -1.99 -7.00
CA VAL A 159 19.09 -3.14 -7.19
C VAL A 159 19.86 -4.47 -7.30
N GLU A 160 21.12 -4.45 -7.74
CA GLU A 160 21.94 -5.65 -7.89
C GLU A 160 22.51 -6.21 -6.58
N LEU A 161 22.53 -5.45 -5.48
CA LEU A 161 23.22 -5.90 -4.25
C LEU A 161 22.29 -6.51 -3.19
N ASN A 162 21.00 -6.13 -3.14
CA ASN A 162 20.12 -6.53 -2.02
C ASN A 162 18.71 -7.02 -2.42
N GLY A 163 18.39 -7.29 -3.69
CA GLY A 163 17.03 -7.74 -4.07
C GLY A 163 15.91 -6.74 -3.72
N LEU A 164 14.67 -7.04 -4.13
CA LEU A 164 13.50 -6.15 -3.88
C LEU A 164 12.78 -6.52 -2.57
N THR A 165 12.26 -5.51 -1.85
CA THR A 165 11.30 -5.76 -0.75
C THR A 165 9.92 -6.16 -1.29
N GLU A 166 9.03 -6.65 -0.42
CA GLU A 166 7.65 -7.01 -0.81
C GLU A 166 6.89 -5.77 -1.30
N GLU A 167 7.11 -4.62 -0.66
CA GLU A 167 6.53 -3.34 -1.04
C GLU A 167 7.09 -2.82 -2.36
N GLU A 168 8.40 -2.93 -2.58
CA GLU A 168 9.03 -2.55 -3.85
C GLU A 168 8.49 -3.41 -5.01
N LEU A 169 8.39 -4.73 -4.81
CA LEU A 169 7.80 -5.63 -5.80
C LEU A 169 6.33 -5.32 -6.05
N LYS A 170 5.55 -5.08 -4.99
CA LYS A 170 4.13 -4.70 -5.09
C LYS A 170 3.97 -3.41 -5.89
N MET A 171 4.84 -2.41 -5.68
CA MET A 171 4.83 -1.17 -6.44
C MET A 171 5.16 -1.40 -7.91
N GLU A 172 6.22 -2.14 -8.23
CA GLU A 172 6.58 -2.44 -9.63
C GLU A 172 5.47 -3.22 -10.35
N PHE A 173 4.89 -4.22 -9.68
CA PHE A 173 3.77 -4.95 -10.26
C PHE A 173 2.51 -4.08 -10.41
N THR A 174 2.22 -3.20 -9.45
CA THR A 174 1.11 -2.24 -9.54
C THR A 174 1.25 -1.34 -10.77
N LYS A 175 2.46 -0.86 -11.09
CA LYS A 175 2.70 -0.08 -12.33
C LYS A 175 2.34 -0.88 -13.59
N LEU A 176 2.64 -2.17 -13.62
CA LEU A 176 2.26 -3.04 -14.73
C LEU A 176 0.73 -3.22 -14.83
N VAL A 177 0.05 -3.44 -13.70
CA VAL A 177 -1.42 -3.50 -13.64
C VAL A 177 -2.04 -2.21 -14.19
N MET A 178 -1.53 -1.05 -13.77
CA MET A 178 -2.02 0.24 -14.27
C MET A 178 -1.78 0.42 -15.77
N LYS A 179 -0.57 0.09 -16.26
CA LYS A 179 -0.23 0.12 -17.70
C LYS A 179 -1.13 -0.79 -18.53
N CYS A 180 -1.57 -1.91 -17.94
CA CYS A 180 -2.47 -2.88 -18.54
C CYS A 180 -3.94 -2.52 -18.43
N ASN A 181 -4.33 -1.66 -17.48
CA ASN A 181 -5.70 -1.15 -17.34
C ASN A 181 -6.00 -0.08 -18.41
N LYS A 182 -5.72 -0.41 -19.68
CA LYS A 182 -5.98 0.47 -20.81
C LYS A 182 -7.49 0.70 -20.91
N ASP A 183 -7.86 1.96 -20.92
CA ASP A 183 -9.20 2.53 -21.11
C ASP A 183 -10.10 2.42 -19.88
N GLY A 184 -9.52 2.20 -18.70
CA GLY A 184 -10.26 2.17 -17.44
C GLY A 184 -11.20 0.97 -17.31
N GLN A 185 -10.80 -0.18 -17.87
CA GLN A 185 -11.57 -1.43 -17.83
C GLN A 185 -11.79 -1.96 -16.41
N MET A 186 -10.88 -1.62 -15.49
CA MET A 186 -11.06 -1.75 -14.06
C MET A 186 -11.35 -0.39 -13.45
N ASP A 187 -12.42 -0.33 -12.66
CA ASP A 187 -12.71 0.83 -11.82
C ASP A 187 -11.77 0.91 -10.59
N MET A 188 -11.79 2.04 -9.89
CA MET A 188 -10.94 2.24 -8.70
C MET A 188 -11.23 1.22 -7.59
N THR A 189 -12.48 0.75 -7.47
CA THR A 189 -12.83 -0.26 -6.46
C THR A 189 -12.18 -1.60 -6.77
N GLU A 190 -12.16 -2.03 -8.04
CA GLU A 190 -11.47 -3.25 -8.47
C GLU A 190 -9.95 -3.16 -8.25
N LEU A 191 -9.35 -1.99 -8.49
CA LEU A 191 -7.92 -1.77 -8.23
C LEU A 191 -7.59 -1.87 -6.74
N VAL A 192 -8.42 -1.28 -5.88
CA VAL A 192 -8.28 -1.38 -4.42
C VAL A 192 -8.45 -2.82 -3.96
N GLN A 193 -9.43 -3.54 -4.50
CA GLN A 193 -9.64 -4.96 -4.21
C GLN A 193 -8.39 -5.79 -4.49
N LEU A 194 -7.73 -5.60 -5.64
CA LEU A 194 -6.45 -6.26 -5.92
C LEU A 194 -5.35 -5.88 -4.91
N GLN A 195 -5.26 -4.60 -4.53
CA GLN A 195 -4.27 -4.16 -3.54
C GLN A 195 -4.50 -4.76 -2.15
N ASN A 196 -5.75 -5.08 -1.83
CA ASN A 196 -6.19 -5.75 -0.61
C ASN A 196 -6.30 -7.27 -0.77
N TYR A 197 -5.65 -7.85 -1.78
CA TYR A 197 -5.56 -9.29 -2.00
C TYR A 197 -6.91 -10.01 -2.23
N VAL A 198 -7.92 -9.26 -2.66
CA VAL A 198 -9.21 -9.82 -3.05
C VAL A 198 -9.09 -10.42 -4.44
N VAL A 199 -9.39 -11.71 -4.56
CA VAL A 199 -9.31 -12.44 -5.83
C VAL A 199 -10.32 -11.87 -6.82
N PRO A 200 -9.89 -11.45 -8.03
CA PRO A 200 -10.79 -10.84 -9.00
C PRO A 200 -11.74 -11.88 -9.62
N THR A 201 -13.03 -11.53 -9.66
CA THR A 201 -14.08 -12.37 -10.28
C THR A 201 -14.53 -11.85 -11.64
N LYS A 202 -14.48 -10.53 -11.87
CA LYS A 202 -14.83 -9.87 -13.13
C LYS A 202 -13.81 -10.17 -14.22
N GLN A 203 -14.28 -10.46 -15.43
CA GLN A 203 -13.42 -10.83 -16.56
C GLN A 203 -12.41 -9.73 -16.95
N SER A 204 -12.82 -8.45 -16.86
CA SER A 204 -11.93 -7.30 -17.12
C SER A 204 -10.74 -7.29 -16.18
N ALA A 205 -10.98 -7.39 -14.86
CA ALA A 205 -9.93 -7.45 -13.84
C ALA A 205 -8.98 -8.64 -14.04
N LYS A 206 -9.54 -9.82 -14.32
CA LYS A 206 -8.75 -11.02 -14.65
C LYS A 206 -7.81 -10.78 -15.84
N CYS A 207 -8.29 -10.12 -16.90
CA CYS A 207 -7.51 -9.90 -18.10
C CYS A 207 -6.47 -8.78 -17.95
N VAL A 208 -6.77 -7.72 -17.20
CA VAL A 208 -5.76 -6.71 -16.82
C VAL A 208 -4.64 -7.36 -16.03
N LEU A 209 -4.98 -8.27 -15.09
CA LEU A 209 -4.00 -9.01 -14.31
C LEU A 209 -3.16 -9.96 -15.18
N ALA A 210 -3.76 -10.67 -16.14
CA ALA A 210 -3.02 -11.49 -17.10
C ALA A 210 -2.06 -10.66 -17.97
N CYS A 211 -2.48 -9.48 -18.42
CA CYS A 211 -1.60 -8.55 -19.12
C CYS A 211 -0.41 -8.15 -18.24
N ALA A 212 -0.64 -7.84 -16.96
CA ALA A 212 0.43 -7.47 -16.04
C ALA A 212 1.41 -8.62 -15.79
N TYR A 213 0.91 -9.84 -15.60
CA TYR A 213 1.77 -11.03 -15.45
C TYR A 213 2.57 -11.35 -16.71
N LYS A 214 2.00 -11.17 -17.92
CA LYS A 214 2.74 -11.30 -19.17
C LYS A 214 3.82 -10.24 -19.31
N ALA A 215 3.53 -8.99 -18.93
CA ALA A 215 4.51 -7.92 -18.92
C ALA A 215 5.62 -8.13 -17.88
N ALA A 216 5.34 -8.84 -16.79
CA ALA A 216 6.31 -9.27 -15.78
C ALA A 216 7.01 -10.59 -16.12
N GLU A 217 6.69 -11.21 -17.27
CA GLU A 217 7.17 -12.53 -17.71
C GLU A 217 6.79 -13.70 -16.78
N VAL A 218 5.99 -13.46 -15.73
CA VAL A 218 5.41 -14.50 -14.86
C VAL A 218 4.41 -15.36 -15.63
N MET A 219 3.84 -14.84 -16.71
CA MET A 219 3.06 -15.62 -17.67
C MET A 219 3.69 -15.58 -19.06
N ASN A 220 3.72 -16.72 -19.72
CA ASN A 220 4.22 -16.83 -21.09
C ASN A 220 3.17 -16.35 -22.13
N ALA A 221 3.55 -16.35 -23.41
CA ALA A 221 2.68 -15.94 -24.51
C ALA A 221 1.39 -16.78 -24.62
N LYS A 222 1.43 -18.05 -24.23
CA LYS A 222 0.27 -18.97 -24.19
C LYS A 222 -0.64 -18.73 -22.97
N GLY A 223 -0.33 -17.73 -22.15
CA GLY A 223 -1.11 -17.41 -20.97
C GLY A 223 -1.00 -18.46 -19.87
N GLU A 224 0.11 -19.21 -19.82
CA GLU A 224 0.44 -20.17 -18.78
C GLU A 224 1.44 -19.55 -17.79
N TYR A 225 1.39 -19.98 -16.53
CA TYR A 225 2.37 -19.62 -15.52
C TYR A 225 3.76 -20.15 -15.94
N ASP A 226 4.70 -19.24 -16.16
CA ASP A 226 6.10 -19.52 -16.43
C ASP A 226 6.89 -19.74 -15.13
N ILE A 227 7.17 -21.02 -14.82
CA ILE A 227 7.91 -21.42 -13.61
C ILE A 227 9.36 -20.95 -13.61
N ASP A 228 10.01 -20.89 -14.77
CA ASP A 228 11.40 -20.47 -14.88
C ASP A 228 11.53 -18.98 -14.54
N HIS A 229 10.59 -18.15 -15.03
CA HIS A 229 10.52 -16.75 -14.64
C HIS A 229 10.06 -16.57 -13.19
N ALA A 230 9.18 -17.42 -12.67
CA ALA A 230 8.83 -17.41 -11.25
C ALA A 230 10.06 -17.63 -10.35
N TYR A 231 10.97 -18.52 -10.74
CA TYR A 231 12.24 -18.73 -10.04
C TYR A 231 13.18 -17.53 -10.15
N LYS A 232 13.23 -16.85 -11.29
CA LYS A 232 13.97 -15.58 -11.40
C LYS A 232 13.41 -14.52 -10.45
N VAL A 233 12.08 -14.42 -10.34
CA VAL A 233 11.43 -13.52 -9.37
C VAL A 233 11.80 -13.92 -7.94
N ALA A 234 11.82 -15.21 -7.61
CA ALA A 234 12.26 -15.70 -6.31
C ALA A 234 13.72 -15.30 -5.99
N GLU A 235 14.64 -15.39 -6.97
CA GLU A 235 16.02 -14.94 -6.83
C GLU A 235 16.09 -13.42 -6.59
N MET A 236 15.33 -12.62 -7.34
CA MET A 236 15.25 -11.16 -7.14
C MET A 236 14.71 -10.77 -5.77
N MET A 237 13.83 -11.58 -5.19
CA MET A 237 13.20 -11.32 -3.89
C MET A 237 14.02 -11.82 -2.69
N LYS A 238 15.09 -12.61 -2.91
CA LYS A 238 15.76 -13.28 -1.78
C LYS A 238 16.35 -12.30 -0.78
N ASN A 239 16.82 -11.13 -1.23
CA ASN A 239 17.40 -10.07 -0.37
C ASN A 239 18.39 -10.63 0.67
N GLY A 240 19.33 -11.46 0.20
CA GLY A 240 20.33 -12.13 1.05
C GLY A 240 19.79 -13.24 1.98
N ASP A 241 18.48 -13.51 1.98
CA ASP A 241 17.84 -14.57 2.76
C ASP A 241 17.59 -15.83 1.90
N GLU A 242 18.46 -16.82 2.06
CA GLU A 242 18.35 -18.10 1.35
C GLU A 242 17.10 -18.90 1.76
N LYS A 243 16.58 -18.73 2.98
CA LYS A 243 15.32 -19.38 3.38
C LYS A 243 14.15 -18.78 2.61
N ARG A 244 14.18 -17.46 2.39
CA ARG A 244 13.18 -16.75 1.57
C ARG A 244 13.19 -17.22 0.12
N LEU A 245 14.37 -17.43 -0.47
CA LEU A 245 14.49 -18.02 -1.81
C LEU A 245 13.85 -19.40 -1.90
N VAL A 246 14.19 -20.29 -0.96
CA VAL A 246 13.63 -21.65 -0.91
C VAL A 246 12.11 -21.61 -0.78
N ASN A 247 11.57 -20.72 0.07
CA ASN A 247 10.14 -20.56 0.27
C ASN A 247 9.43 -20.01 -0.97
N ALA A 248 10.03 -19.03 -1.65
CA ALA A 248 9.49 -18.48 -2.90
C ALA A 248 9.45 -19.53 -4.02
N LYS A 249 10.52 -20.33 -4.18
CA LYS A 249 10.56 -21.44 -5.15
C LYS A 249 9.48 -22.49 -4.85
N LYS A 250 9.32 -22.90 -3.59
CA LYS A 250 8.25 -23.82 -3.17
C LYS A 250 6.85 -23.29 -3.46
N MET A 251 6.64 -21.98 -3.28
CA MET A 251 5.35 -21.35 -3.63
C MET A 251 5.13 -21.36 -5.14
N ALA A 252 6.18 -21.10 -5.95
CA ALA A 252 6.10 -21.18 -7.40
C ALA A 252 5.79 -22.62 -7.88
N ASP A 253 6.46 -23.63 -7.33
CA ASP A 253 6.18 -25.05 -7.56
C ASP A 253 4.74 -25.45 -7.21
N LEU A 254 4.21 -24.88 -6.13
CA LEU A 254 2.83 -25.12 -5.74
C LEU A 254 1.85 -24.49 -6.74
N CYS A 255 2.12 -23.24 -7.12
CA CYS A 255 1.18 -22.45 -7.91
C CYS A 255 1.29 -22.70 -9.42
N VAL A 256 2.37 -23.26 -9.96
CA VAL A 256 2.45 -23.63 -11.40
C VAL A 256 1.39 -24.65 -11.80
N LYS A 257 0.86 -25.43 -10.84
CA LYS A 257 -0.23 -26.40 -11.06
C LYS A 257 -1.51 -25.75 -11.58
N VAL A 258 -1.67 -24.43 -11.49
CA VAL A 258 -2.78 -23.71 -12.15
C VAL A 258 -2.79 -23.90 -13.67
N ASN A 259 -1.66 -24.27 -14.27
CA ASN A 259 -1.58 -24.62 -15.70
C ASN A 259 -2.37 -25.88 -16.06
N GLU A 260 -2.60 -26.77 -15.09
CA GLU A 260 -3.37 -28.02 -15.27
C GLU A 260 -4.88 -27.78 -15.25
N ASN A 261 -5.32 -26.61 -14.76
CA ASN A 261 -6.74 -26.27 -14.66
C ASN A 261 -7.32 -25.89 -16.03
N SER A 262 -8.59 -26.24 -16.23
CA SER A 262 -9.34 -25.76 -17.40
C SER A 262 -9.56 -24.26 -17.33
N VAL A 263 -9.47 -23.61 -18.49
CA VAL A 263 -9.74 -22.18 -18.66
C VAL A 263 -10.75 -21.96 -19.76
N SER A 264 -11.54 -20.90 -19.64
CA SER A 264 -12.54 -20.54 -20.67
C SER A 264 -11.96 -19.66 -21.78
N ASP A 265 -10.77 -19.09 -21.57
CA ASP A 265 -10.22 -18.01 -22.39
C ASP A 265 -8.89 -18.36 -23.10
N GLY A 266 -8.49 -19.63 -23.02
CA GLY A 266 -7.34 -20.20 -23.74
C GLY A 266 -6.04 -19.45 -23.47
N GLU A 267 -5.45 -18.90 -24.53
CA GLU A 267 -4.16 -18.21 -24.47
C GLU A 267 -4.23 -16.79 -23.91
N LYS A 268 -5.44 -16.23 -23.73
CA LYS A 268 -5.60 -14.94 -23.04
C LYS A 268 -5.09 -15.04 -21.62
N GLY A 269 -5.38 -16.16 -20.95
CA GLY A 269 -4.86 -16.50 -19.62
C GLY A 269 -5.45 -15.65 -18.49
N CYS A 270 -6.57 -14.97 -18.69
CA CYS A 270 -7.26 -14.20 -17.66
C CYS A 270 -7.73 -15.12 -16.51
N ASP A 271 -8.34 -16.25 -16.82
CA ASP A 271 -8.74 -17.23 -15.80
C ASP A 271 -7.52 -17.75 -15.02
N ARG A 272 -6.43 -18.09 -15.72
CA ARG A 272 -5.18 -18.51 -15.09
C ARG A 272 -4.56 -17.42 -14.22
N ALA A 273 -4.59 -16.15 -14.64
CA ALA A 273 -4.10 -15.03 -13.83
C ALA A 273 -4.85 -14.92 -12.49
N ALA A 274 -6.17 -15.09 -12.50
CA ALA A 274 -6.96 -15.11 -11.26
C ALA A 274 -6.59 -16.30 -10.36
N MET A 275 -6.32 -17.47 -10.96
CA MET A 275 -5.88 -18.66 -10.23
C MET A 275 -4.47 -18.51 -9.65
N ILE A 276 -3.53 -17.90 -10.39
CA ILE A 276 -2.19 -17.55 -9.89
C ILE A 276 -2.33 -16.65 -8.68
N PHE A 277 -3.08 -15.56 -8.80
CA PHE A 277 -3.29 -14.59 -7.72
C PHE A 277 -3.92 -15.25 -6.49
N LYS A 278 -4.98 -16.03 -6.67
CA LYS A 278 -5.60 -16.80 -5.60
C LYS A 278 -4.60 -17.73 -4.91
N CYS A 279 -3.82 -18.48 -5.69
CA CYS A 279 -2.82 -19.40 -5.15
C CYS A 279 -1.75 -18.64 -4.33
N THR A 280 -1.26 -17.51 -4.84
CA THR A 280 -0.30 -16.68 -4.11
C THR A 280 -0.88 -16.15 -2.80
N VAL A 281 -2.08 -15.57 -2.83
CA VAL A 281 -2.73 -15.02 -1.62
C VAL A 281 -2.97 -16.10 -0.56
N GLU A 282 -3.45 -17.29 -0.96
CA GLU A 282 -3.74 -18.38 -0.02
C GLU A 282 -2.48 -19.03 0.58
N ASN A 283 -1.33 -18.92 -0.07
CA ASN A 283 -0.11 -19.64 0.32
C ASN A 283 1.02 -18.74 0.80
N ALA A 284 1.04 -17.46 0.45
CA ALA A 284 2.08 -16.51 0.87
C ALA A 284 2.33 -16.54 2.40
N PRO A 285 1.31 -16.47 3.28
CA PRO A 285 1.52 -16.54 4.72
C PRO A 285 2.14 -17.87 5.20
N LYS A 286 1.82 -19.00 4.53
CA LYS A 286 2.37 -20.33 4.86
C LYS A 286 3.87 -20.42 4.59
N PHE A 287 4.36 -19.59 3.67
CA PHE A 287 5.76 -19.48 3.29
C PHE A 287 6.47 -18.29 3.95
N GLY A 288 5.79 -17.58 4.87
CA GLY A 288 6.36 -16.48 5.64
C GLY A 288 6.41 -15.13 4.92
N PHE A 289 5.71 -15.00 3.79
CA PHE A 289 5.51 -13.71 3.11
C PHE A 289 4.36 -12.95 3.76
N LYS A 290 4.52 -11.63 3.91
CA LYS A 290 3.44 -10.78 4.40
C LYS A 290 2.62 -10.28 3.22
N LEU A 291 1.30 -10.26 3.41
CA LEU A 291 0.35 -9.59 2.54
C LEU A 291 0.06 -8.22 3.15
#